data_AF-A0A7C9E291-F1
#
_entry.id   AF-A0A7C9E291-F1
#
_cell.length_a   1.000
_cell.length_b   1.000
_cell.length_c   1.000
_cell.angle_alpha   90.00
_cell.angle_beta   90.00
_cell.angle_gamma   90.00
#
_symmetry.space_group_name_H-M   'P 1'
#
loop_
_entity.id
_entity.type
_entity.pdbx_description
1 polymer ?
#
loop_
_entity_poly.entity_id
_entity_poly.type
_entity_poly.pdbx_seq_one_letter_code
_entity_poly.pdbx_strand_id
1 'polypeptide(L)'
;MGSFQAPTTVRSSTLLETSCGYLLQELQKIWDELGEDEIERQKVLVDIEQECLEVYRKKVDYANMARSRLHQELAESESEFTRLLLSLGERSLPERPEKKAGTLRQQIDSITPALREMRLRKRERINQFHAVQGQIQKIKAEIAGLSEYDISAVTVTVNENDLSLTKLEEYQAELKKLQNEKSNRLQR
;
A
#
# COMPACT_ATOMS: atom_id res chain seq x y z
N MET A 1 -40.44 32.61 28.78
CA MET A 1 -39.25 32.70 27.90
C MET A 1 -38.32 31.55 28.28
N GLY A 2 -38.22 30.41 27.59
CA GLY A 2 -38.90 29.82 26.45
C GLY A 2 -38.77 28.29 26.59
N SER A 3 -39.81 27.55 26.20
CA SER A 3 -39.82 26.09 26.28
C SER A 3 -39.11 25.51 25.06
N PHE A 4 -38.08 24.70 25.28
CA PHE A 4 -37.42 23.93 24.23
C PHE A 4 -38.36 22.79 23.79
N GLN A 5 -38.97 22.93 22.63
CA GLN A 5 -39.59 21.80 21.92
C GLN A 5 -38.48 21.00 21.25
N ALA A 6 -38.46 19.70 21.54
CA ALA A 6 -37.66 18.74 20.80
C ALA A 6 -38.16 18.65 19.35
N PRO A 7 -37.26 18.47 18.36
CA PRO A 7 -37.68 18.30 16.98
C PRO A 7 -38.40 16.95 16.86
N THR A 8 -39.70 17.00 16.58
CA THR A 8 -40.45 15.87 16.05
C THR A 8 -39.80 15.48 14.74
N THR A 9 -38.94 14.46 14.77
CA THR A 9 -38.50 13.76 13.57
C THR A 9 -39.75 13.16 12.94
N VAL A 10 -40.29 13.83 11.93
CA VAL A 10 -41.21 13.25 10.97
C VAL A 10 -40.43 12.14 10.26
N ARG A 11 -40.47 10.94 10.83
CA ARG A 11 -39.91 9.74 10.21
C ARG A 11 -40.82 9.47 9.02
N SER A 12 -40.32 9.80 7.82
CA SER A 12 -41.06 9.84 6.57
C SER A 12 -42.01 8.64 6.41
N SER A 13 -43.29 8.92 6.20
CA SER A 13 -44.35 7.94 5.93
C SER A 13 -43.99 6.96 4.81
N THR A 14 -43.19 7.40 3.84
CA THR A 14 -42.71 6.60 2.70
C THR A 14 -41.68 5.52 3.06
N LEU A 15 -40.98 5.66 4.19
CA LEU A 15 -40.05 4.61 4.69
C LEU A 15 -40.79 3.46 5.36
N LEU A 16 -42.00 3.70 5.85
CA LEU A 16 -42.82 2.66 6.51
C LEU A 16 -43.45 1.73 5.48
N GLU A 17 -43.95 2.30 4.37
CA GLU A 17 -44.53 1.58 3.22
C GLU A 17 -43.53 0.70 2.46
N THR A 18 -42.22 0.88 2.68
CA THR A 18 -41.15 0.13 2.02
C THR A 18 -40.41 -0.83 2.96
N SER A 19 -40.85 -0.94 4.21
CA SER A 19 -40.25 -1.86 5.17
C SER A 19 -40.67 -3.32 4.89
N CYS A 20 -39.78 -4.28 5.14
CA CYS A 20 -40.09 -5.70 4.97
C CYS A 20 -41.33 -6.12 5.76
N GLY A 21 -41.51 -5.59 6.97
CA GLY A 21 -42.67 -5.90 7.82
C GLY A 21 -43.99 -5.41 7.23
N TYR A 22 -44.01 -4.22 6.61
CA TYR A 22 -45.20 -3.71 5.94
C TYR A 22 -45.55 -4.54 4.69
N LEU A 23 -44.56 -4.86 3.86
CA LEU A 23 -44.76 -5.65 2.64
C LEU A 23 -45.26 -7.07 2.94
N LEU A 24 -44.75 -7.70 4.01
CA LEU A 24 -45.24 -9.00 4.47
C LEU A 24 -46.69 -8.93 4.97
N GLN A 25 -47.06 -7.85 5.66
CA GLN A 25 -48.44 -7.65 6.11
C GLN A 25 -49.41 -7.45 4.94
N GLU A 26 -49.00 -6.70 3.92
CA GLU A 26 -49.80 -6.55 2.68
C GLU A 26 -49.94 -7.88 1.93
N LEU A 27 -48.85 -8.65 1.82
CA LEU A 27 -48.88 -9.98 1.22
C LEU A 27 -49.85 -10.91 1.95
N GLN A 28 -49.87 -10.86 3.28
CA GLN A 28 -50.79 -11.66 4.10
C GLN A 28 -52.26 -11.29 3.85
N LYS A 29 -52.59 -9.99 3.76
CA LYS A 29 -53.95 -9.55 3.42
C LYS A 29 -54.38 -10.07 2.03
N ILE A 30 -53.48 -10.00 1.05
CA ILE A 30 -53.75 -10.51 -0.31
C ILE A 30 -54.00 -12.02 -0.28
N TRP A 31 -53.18 -12.79 0.44
CA TRP A 31 -53.40 -14.22 0.59
C TRP A 31 -54.73 -14.55 1.26
N ASP A 32 -55.15 -13.74 2.25
CA ASP A 32 -56.45 -13.90 2.91
C ASP A 32 -57.61 -13.60 1.96
N GLU A 33 -57.48 -12.60 1.08
CA GLU A 33 -58.46 -12.29 0.04
C GLU A 33 -58.55 -13.38 -1.04
N LEU A 34 -57.42 -13.99 -1.40
CA LEU A 34 -57.35 -15.05 -2.42
C LEU A 34 -57.70 -16.44 -1.87
N GLY A 35 -57.68 -16.62 -0.56
CA GLY A 35 -57.85 -17.94 0.07
C GLY A 35 -56.68 -18.89 -0.18
N GLU A 36 -55.44 -18.36 -0.25
CA GLU A 36 -54.25 -19.18 -0.49
C GLU A 36 -54.00 -20.21 0.62
N ASP A 37 -53.57 -21.41 0.21
CA ASP A 37 -53.29 -22.52 1.13
C ASP A 37 -52.06 -22.27 1.99
N GLU A 38 -52.11 -22.69 3.25
CA GLU A 38 -51.03 -22.45 4.22
C GLU A 38 -49.69 -23.05 3.78
N ILE A 39 -49.70 -24.16 3.04
CA ILE A 39 -48.47 -24.79 2.52
C ILE A 39 -47.81 -23.88 1.47
N GLU A 40 -48.59 -23.29 0.56
CA GLU A 40 -48.06 -22.37 -0.45
C GLU A 40 -47.62 -21.05 0.18
N ARG A 41 -48.36 -20.52 1.18
CA ARG A 41 -47.92 -19.35 1.97
C ARG A 41 -46.57 -19.61 2.63
N GLN A 42 -46.42 -20.76 3.32
CA GLN A 42 -45.18 -21.12 3.99
C GLN A 42 -44.01 -21.27 3.01
N LYS A 43 -44.26 -21.83 1.83
CA LYS A 43 -43.25 -21.96 0.78
C LYS A 43 -42.74 -20.59 0.31
N VAL A 44 -43.65 -19.66 0.03
CA VAL A 44 -43.26 -18.29 -0.37
C VAL A 44 -42.48 -17.58 0.74
N LEU A 45 -42.87 -17.74 2.01
CA LEU A 45 -42.12 -17.16 3.13
C LEU A 45 -40.70 -17.73 3.23
N VAL A 46 -40.53 -19.04 3.06
CA VAL A 46 -39.21 -19.68 3.04
C VAL A 46 -38.38 -19.17 1.86
N ASP A 47 -38.97 -19.00 0.68
CA ASP A 47 -38.29 -18.45 -0.49
C ASP A 47 -37.80 -17.01 -0.22
N ILE A 48 -38.64 -16.16 0.38
CA ILE A 48 -38.27 -14.78 0.78
C ILE A 48 -37.11 -14.79 1.79
N GLU A 49 -37.17 -15.63 2.82
CA GLU A 49 -36.10 -15.76 3.81
C GLU A 49 -34.78 -16.19 3.17
N GLN A 50 -34.84 -17.17 2.26
CA GLN A 50 -33.69 -17.68 1.53
C GLN A 50 -33.08 -16.59 0.63
N GLU A 51 -33.89 -15.84 -0.12
CA GLU A 51 -33.42 -14.71 -0.93
C GLU A 51 -32.79 -13.61 -0.07
N CYS A 52 -33.38 -13.29 1.08
CA CYS A 52 -32.80 -12.32 2.02
C CYS A 52 -31.44 -12.79 2.54
N LEU A 53 -31.32 -14.06 2.94
CA LEU A 53 -30.06 -14.66 3.40
C LEU A 53 -28.99 -14.60 2.32
N GLU A 54 -29.33 -14.85 1.06
CA GLU A 54 -28.38 -14.76 -0.05
C GLU A 54 -27.86 -13.33 -0.25
N VAL A 55 -28.72 -12.32 -0.14
CA VAL A 55 -28.31 -10.92 -0.19
C VAL A 55 -27.32 -10.62 0.95
N TYR A 56 -27.64 -11.01 2.18
CA TYR A 56 -26.74 -10.81 3.32
C TYR A 56 -25.40 -11.52 3.14
N ARG A 57 -25.40 -12.80 2.73
CA ARG A 57 -24.17 -13.56 2.45
C ARG A 57 -23.31 -12.86 1.41
N LYS A 58 -23.89 -12.48 0.27
CA LYS A 58 -23.18 -11.72 -0.78
C LYS A 58 -22.54 -10.45 -0.22
N LYS A 59 -23.29 -9.65 0.57
CA LYS A 59 -22.77 -8.41 1.16
C LYS A 59 -21.62 -8.66 2.15
N VAL A 60 -21.74 -9.69 2.98
CA VAL A 60 -20.69 -10.11 3.92
C VAL A 60 -19.44 -10.58 3.15
N ASP A 61 -19.61 -11.36 2.09
CA ASP A 61 -18.52 -11.85 1.27
C ASP A 61 -17.77 -10.69 0.59
N TYR A 62 -18.47 -9.73 0.01
CA TYR A 62 -17.86 -8.52 -0.54
C TYR A 62 -17.06 -7.74 0.52
N ALA A 63 -17.60 -7.58 1.72
CA ALA A 63 -16.92 -6.91 2.82
C ALA A 63 -15.66 -7.70 3.27
N ASN A 64 -15.74 -9.02 3.33
CA ASN A 64 -14.61 -9.90 3.65
C ASN A 64 -13.51 -9.81 2.59
N MET A 65 -13.86 -9.82 1.31
CA MET A 65 -12.91 -9.63 0.21
C MET A 65 -12.20 -8.27 0.31
N ALA A 66 -12.95 -7.20 0.57
CA ALA A 66 -12.38 -5.87 0.77
C ALA A 66 -11.43 -5.82 1.98
N ARG A 67 -11.81 -6.46 3.10
CA ARG A 67 -10.97 -6.58 4.29
C ARG A 67 -9.66 -7.31 3.99
N SER A 68 -9.73 -8.46 3.32
CA SER A 68 -8.54 -9.25 2.94
C SER A 68 -7.61 -8.46 2.02
N ARG A 69 -8.17 -7.73 1.03
CA ARG A 69 -7.39 -6.87 0.15
C ARG A 69 -6.63 -5.79 0.91
N LEU A 70 -7.28 -5.12 1.87
CA LEU A 70 -6.62 -4.08 2.69
C LEU A 70 -5.52 -4.67 3.59
N HIS A 71 -5.71 -5.87 4.14
CA HIS A 71 -4.65 -6.55 4.90
C HIS A 71 -3.45 -6.89 4.03
N GLN A 72 -3.69 -7.37 2.81
CA GLN A 72 -2.62 -7.67 1.86
C GLN A 72 -1.84 -6.39 1.49
N GLU A 73 -2.53 -5.32 1.13
CA GLU A 73 -1.91 -4.04 0.78
C GLU A 73 -1.06 -3.46 1.93
N LEU A 74 -1.54 -3.59 3.17
CA LEU A 74 -0.79 -3.18 4.35
C LEU A 74 0.47 -4.04 4.53
N ALA A 75 0.35 -5.37 4.42
CA ALA A 75 1.49 -6.28 4.57
C ALA A 75 2.54 -6.08 3.47
N GLU A 76 2.12 -5.84 2.23
CA GLU A 76 2.99 -5.50 1.11
C GLU A 76 3.74 -4.18 1.35
N SER A 77 3.03 -3.17 1.85
CA SER A 77 3.61 -1.87 2.22
C SER A 77 4.65 -2.01 3.34
N GLU A 78 4.36 -2.77 4.39
CA GLU A 78 5.28 -3.03 5.50
C GLU A 78 6.52 -3.84 5.05
N SER A 79 6.32 -4.82 4.18
CA SER A 79 7.39 -5.65 3.60
C SER A 79 8.31 -4.81 2.70
N GLU A 80 7.74 -4.00 1.81
CA GLU A 80 8.51 -3.11 0.96
C GLU A 80 9.33 -2.13 1.80
N PHE A 81 8.71 -1.56 2.84
CA PHE A 81 9.39 -0.64 3.74
C PHE A 81 10.60 -1.29 4.41
N THR A 82 10.43 -2.52 4.92
CA THR A 82 11.52 -3.30 5.53
C THR A 82 12.63 -3.59 4.51
N ARG A 83 12.27 -3.94 3.28
CA ARG A 83 13.23 -4.17 2.20
C ARG A 83 14.02 -2.90 1.84
N LEU A 84 13.37 -1.74 1.83
CA LEU A 84 14.04 -0.45 1.59
C LEU A 84 15.01 -0.10 2.71
N LEU A 85 14.62 -0.31 3.98
CA LEU A 85 15.50 -0.11 5.13
C LEU A 85 16.75 -0.99 5.04
N LEU A 86 16.59 -2.28 4.75
CA LEU A 86 17.71 -3.21 4.59
C LEU A 86 18.64 -2.79 3.45
N SER A 87 18.06 -2.46 2.29
CA SER A 87 18.82 -2.00 1.12
C SER A 87 19.62 -0.73 1.43
N LEU A 88 19.06 0.22 2.19
CA LEU A 88 19.74 1.47 2.56
C LEU A 88 20.66 1.34 3.79
N GLY A 89 20.68 0.18 4.47
CA GLY A 89 21.42 -0.03 5.71
C GLY A 89 20.86 0.76 6.90
N GLU A 90 19.59 1.16 6.86
CA GLU A 90 18.92 1.95 7.90
C GLU A 90 18.19 1.04 8.90
N ARG A 91 18.32 1.30 10.21
CA ARG A 91 17.71 0.46 11.26
C ARG A 91 16.23 0.78 11.54
N SER A 92 15.83 2.04 11.36
CA SER A 92 14.44 2.51 11.49
C SER A 92 14.32 3.99 11.08
N LEU A 93 13.14 4.42 10.63
CA LEU A 93 12.83 5.85 10.54
C LEU A 93 12.59 6.45 11.94
N PRO A 94 12.97 7.72 12.17
CA PRO A 94 12.64 8.44 13.41
C PRO A 94 11.13 8.62 13.65
N GLU A 95 10.32 8.55 12.59
CA GLU A 95 8.94 9.04 12.57
C GLU A 95 7.90 7.94 12.36
N ARG A 96 8.28 6.67 12.52
CA ARG A 96 7.30 5.58 12.41
C ARG A 96 6.21 5.81 13.46
N PRO A 97 4.92 5.88 13.08
CA PRO A 97 3.86 5.77 14.05
C PRO A 97 3.90 4.33 14.55
N GLU A 98 4.55 4.10 15.69
CA GLU A 98 4.63 2.79 16.35
C GLU A 98 3.25 2.25 16.74
N LYS A 99 2.20 3.05 16.60
CA LYS A 99 0.83 2.69 16.93
C LYS A 99 0.12 2.17 15.70
N LYS A 100 -0.06 0.84 15.66
CA LYS A 100 -1.12 0.14 14.89
C LYS A 100 -2.52 0.53 15.40
N ALA A 101 -2.82 1.83 15.45
CA ALA A 101 -4.06 2.37 15.97
C ALA A 101 -4.90 2.90 14.81
N GLY A 102 -6.18 2.54 14.81
CA GLY A 102 -7.11 2.95 13.77
C GLY A 102 -7.38 1.86 12.73
N THR A 103 -8.21 2.23 11.76
CA THR A 103 -8.69 1.35 10.69
C THR A 103 -7.57 0.94 9.73
N LEU A 104 -7.75 -0.15 8.98
CA LEU A 104 -6.76 -0.60 7.98
C LEU A 104 -6.41 0.49 6.97
N ARG A 105 -7.39 1.28 6.53
CA ARG A 105 -7.15 2.41 5.63
C ARG A 105 -6.24 3.47 6.27
N GLN A 106 -6.51 3.86 7.51
CA GLN A 106 -5.66 4.81 8.23
C GLN A 106 -4.24 4.30 8.41
N GLN A 107 -4.06 2.99 8.64
CA GLN A 107 -2.73 2.39 8.74
C GLN A 107 -1.97 2.48 7.40
N ILE A 108 -2.63 2.15 6.28
CA ILE A 108 -2.06 2.30 4.92
C ILE A 108 -1.73 3.76 4.61
N ASP A 109 -2.65 4.68 4.93
CA ASP A 109 -2.45 6.11 4.72
C ASP A 109 -1.26 6.65 5.53
N SER A 110 -1.05 6.12 6.74
CA SER A 110 0.08 6.54 7.59
C SER A 110 1.44 6.08 7.08
N ILE A 111 1.54 4.88 6.46
CA ILE A 111 2.81 4.35 5.95
C ILE A 111 3.16 4.88 4.55
N THR A 112 2.14 5.26 3.76
CA THR A 112 2.29 5.75 2.38
C THR A 112 3.31 6.89 2.21
N PRO A 113 3.29 7.99 3.00
CA PRO A 113 4.27 9.07 2.84
C PRO A 113 5.70 8.62 3.16
N ALA A 114 5.89 7.85 4.23
CA ALA A 114 7.19 7.30 4.59
C ALA A 114 7.76 6.39 3.49
N LEU A 115 6.93 5.54 2.88
CA LEU A 115 7.33 4.72 1.73
C LEU A 115 7.78 5.57 0.52
N ARG A 116 7.06 6.66 0.22
CA ARG A 116 7.45 7.56 -0.88
C ARG A 116 8.81 8.19 -0.63
N GLU A 117 9.06 8.64 0.59
CA GLU A 117 10.36 9.19 0.98
C GLU A 117 11.48 8.15 0.86
N MET A 118 11.28 6.95 1.40
CA MET A 118 12.26 5.86 1.31
C MET A 118 12.58 5.48 -0.15
N ARG A 119 11.58 5.44 -1.03
CA ARG A 119 11.78 5.22 -2.48
C ARG A 119 12.56 6.35 -3.14
N LEU A 120 12.36 7.60 -2.70
CA LEU A 120 13.15 8.74 -3.19
C LEU A 120 14.61 8.63 -2.75
N ARG A 121 14.86 8.40 -1.46
CA ARG A 121 16.22 8.19 -0.92
C ARG A 121 16.95 7.05 -1.61
N LYS A 122 16.27 5.92 -1.87
CA LYS A 122 16.85 4.81 -2.64
C LYS A 122 17.32 5.25 -4.02
N ARG A 123 16.51 6.01 -4.77
CA ARG A 123 16.89 6.53 -6.10
C ARG A 123 18.08 7.47 -6.03
N GLU A 124 18.07 8.40 -5.07
CA GLU A 124 19.18 9.32 -4.86
C GLU A 124 20.47 8.57 -4.54
N ARG A 125 20.38 7.54 -3.68
CA ARG A 125 21.52 6.71 -3.32
C ARG A 125 22.05 5.93 -4.52
N ILE A 126 21.18 5.33 -5.35
CA ILE A 126 21.59 4.69 -6.61
C ILE A 126 22.37 5.66 -7.49
N ASN A 127 21.90 6.90 -7.65
CA ASN A 127 22.60 7.91 -8.44
C ASN A 127 24.00 8.22 -7.88
N GLN A 128 24.14 8.29 -6.55
CA GLN A 128 25.44 8.49 -5.90
C GLN A 128 26.40 7.32 -6.17
N PHE A 129 25.93 6.08 -6.03
CA PHE A 129 26.73 4.88 -6.35
C PHE A 129 27.15 4.87 -7.82
N HIS A 130 26.22 5.14 -8.73
CA HIS A 130 26.50 5.17 -10.17
C HIS A 130 27.55 6.22 -10.52
N ALA A 131 27.49 7.41 -9.89
CA ALA A 131 28.47 8.47 -10.09
C ALA A 131 29.87 8.08 -9.58
N VAL A 132 29.97 7.53 -8.36
CA VAL A 132 31.26 7.15 -7.77
C VAL A 132 31.87 5.96 -8.54
N GLN A 133 31.09 4.91 -8.80
CA GLN A 133 31.57 3.73 -9.52
C GLN A 133 31.94 4.05 -10.97
N GLY A 134 31.20 4.95 -11.64
CA GLY A 134 31.57 5.43 -12.98
C GLY A 134 32.90 6.17 -12.98
N GLN A 135 33.15 7.02 -11.98
CA GLN A 135 34.46 7.67 -11.82
C GLN A 135 35.59 6.66 -11.55
N ILE A 136 35.35 5.66 -10.71
CA ILE A 136 36.32 4.59 -10.44
C ILE A 136 36.69 3.87 -11.73
N GLN A 137 35.69 3.45 -12.53
CA GLN A 137 35.93 2.76 -13.79
C GLN A 137 36.70 3.62 -14.77
N LYS A 138 36.34 4.90 -14.91
CA LYS A 138 37.05 5.86 -15.76
C LYS A 138 38.53 5.95 -15.37
N ILE A 139 38.84 6.16 -14.09
CA ILE A 139 40.23 6.28 -13.63
C ILE A 139 40.98 4.97 -13.81
N LYS A 140 40.37 3.81 -13.53
CA LYS A 140 41.00 2.50 -13.75
C LYS A 140 41.38 2.30 -15.21
N ALA A 141 40.50 2.67 -16.14
CA ALA A 141 40.75 2.55 -17.56
C ALA A 141 41.84 3.52 -18.06
N GLU A 142 41.84 4.77 -17.57
CA GLU A 142 42.91 5.74 -17.84
C GLU A 142 44.28 5.24 -17.32
N ILE A 143 44.32 4.68 -16.11
CA ILE A 143 45.53 4.05 -15.53
C ILE A 143 46.00 2.86 -16.38
N ALA A 144 45.07 2.07 -16.93
CA ALA A 144 45.36 0.94 -17.81
C ALA A 144 45.72 1.36 -19.25
N GLY A 145 45.59 2.64 -19.61
CA GLY A 145 45.86 3.16 -20.96
C GLY A 145 44.79 2.81 -22.00
N LEU A 146 43.57 2.49 -21.57
CA LEU A 146 42.44 2.21 -22.46
C LEU A 146 41.88 3.50 -23.07
N SER A 147 41.31 3.41 -24.28
CA SER A 147 40.76 4.57 -25.00
C SER A 147 39.39 5.00 -24.44
N GLU A 148 38.99 6.27 -24.64
CA GLU A 148 37.66 6.76 -24.22
C GLU A 148 36.49 5.96 -24.82
N TYR A 149 36.69 5.35 -26.01
CA TYR A 149 35.71 4.48 -26.66
C TYR A 149 35.49 3.18 -25.87
N ASP A 150 36.56 2.58 -25.34
CA ASP A 150 36.48 1.36 -24.52
C ASP A 150 35.84 1.63 -23.15
N ILE A 151 35.98 2.85 -22.63
CA ILE A 151 35.40 3.29 -21.36
C ILE A 151 33.89 3.50 -21.50
N SER A 152 33.44 4.08 -22.60
CA SER A 152 32.01 4.36 -22.83
C SER A 152 31.17 3.11 -23.06
N ALA A 153 31.80 1.97 -23.39
CA ALA A 153 31.14 0.67 -23.56
C ALA A 153 30.92 -0.08 -22.23
N VAL A 154 31.61 0.31 -21.14
CA VAL A 154 31.47 -0.34 -19.83
C VAL A 154 30.29 0.26 -19.09
N THR A 155 29.23 -0.52 -18.90
CA THR A 155 28.08 -0.12 -18.10
C THR A 155 28.37 -0.33 -16.61
N VAL A 156 28.11 0.69 -15.80
CA VAL A 156 28.20 0.60 -14.34
C VAL A 156 26.95 -0.12 -13.82
N THR A 157 27.13 -1.30 -13.26
CA THR A 157 26.06 -2.01 -12.56
C THR A 157 26.14 -1.73 -11.06
N VAL A 158 25.10 -1.08 -10.52
CA VAL A 158 24.98 -0.80 -9.08
C VAL A 158 24.27 -1.97 -8.41
N ASN A 159 24.83 -2.47 -7.31
CA ASN A 159 24.15 -3.46 -6.48
C ASN A 159 23.03 -2.80 -5.66
N GLU A 160 21.78 -2.96 -6.08
CA GLU A 160 20.64 -2.38 -5.37
C GLU A 160 20.33 -3.02 -4.01
N ASN A 161 20.92 -4.17 -3.68
CA ASN A 161 20.67 -4.86 -2.42
C ASN A 161 21.48 -4.28 -1.25
N ASP A 162 22.56 -3.56 -1.53
CA ASP A 162 23.39 -2.88 -0.52
C ASP A 162 23.78 -1.49 -1.02
N LEU A 163 22.96 -0.52 -0.62
CA LEU A 163 23.08 0.91 -0.85
C LEU A 163 23.43 1.65 0.45
N SER A 164 24.02 0.94 1.42
CA SER A 164 24.39 1.50 2.72
C SER A 164 25.41 2.63 2.59
N LEU A 165 25.39 3.56 3.55
CA LEU A 165 26.39 4.65 3.61
C LEU A 165 27.81 4.09 3.76
N THR A 166 27.98 3.06 4.59
CA THR A 166 29.27 2.37 4.75
C THR A 166 29.80 1.88 3.41
N LYS A 167 28.96 1.24 2.60
CA LYS A 167 29.35 0.75 1.28
C LYS A 167 29.70 1.90 0.31
N LEU A 168 28.96 3.00 0.37
CA LEU A 168 29.27 4.18 -0.44
C LEU A 168 30.62 4.80 -0.05
N GLU A 169 30.91 4.89 1.26
CA GLU A 169 32.18 5.39 1.80
C GLU A 169 33.37 4.51 1.35
N GLU A 170 33.21 3.19 1.30
CA GLU A 170 34.22 2.28 0.77
C GLU A 170 34.58 2.61 -0.69
N TYR A 171 33.59 2.82 -1.55
CA TYR A 171 33.83 3.22 -2.94
C TYR A 171 34.47 4.60 -3.04
N GLN A 172 34.05 5.56 -2.20
CA GLN A 172 34.69 6.88 -2.17
C GLN A 172 36.16 6.82 -1.73
N ALA A 173 36.48 5.95 -0.77
CA ALA A 173 37.86 5.71 -0.34
C ALA A 173 38.70 5.06 -1.45
N GLU A 174 38.13 4.07 -2.17
CA GLU A 174 38.77 3.46 -3.35
C GLU A 174 39.03 4.50 -4.44
N LEU A 175 38.04 5.33 -4.75
CA LEU A 175 38.17 6.42 -5.73
C LEU A 175 39.31 7.37 -5.38
N LYS A 176 39.39 7.80 -4.11
CA LYS A 176 40.47 8.68 -3.63
C LYS A 176 41.85 8.02 -3.75
N LYS A 177 41.95 6.72 -3.45
CA LYS A 177 43.20 5.96 -3.61
C LYS A 177 43.66 5.92 -5.08
N LEU A 178 42.75 5.66 -6.01
CA LEU A 178 43.03 5.62 -7.44
C LEU A 178 43.42 7.00 -8.00
N GLN A 179 42.76 8.07 -7.54
CA GLN A 179 43.13 9.44 -7.88
C GLN A 179 44.57 9.77 -7.47
N ASN A 180 44.96 9.37 -6.25
CA ASN A 180 46.34 9.55 -5.76
C ASN A 180 47.35 8.73 -6.58
N GLU A 181 47.03 7.47 -6.91
CA GLU A 181 47.89 6.63 -7.74
C GLU A 181 48.13 7.24 -9.13
N LYS A 182 47.05 7.70 -9.79
CA LYS A 182 47.14 8.39 -11.07
C LYS A 182 48.03 9.64 -10.98
N SER A 183 47.84 10.46 -9.95
CA SER A 183 48.65 11.68 -9.74
C SER A 183 50.14 11.34 -9.54
N ASN A 184 50.46 10.33 -8.73
CA ASN A 184 51.84 9.87 -8.53
C ASN A 184 52.50 9.37 -9.81
N ARG A 185 51.74 8.72 -10.71
CA ARG A 185 52.24 8.28 -12.02
C ARG A 185 52.50 9.43 -13.00
N LEU A 186 51.78 10.54 -12.88
CA LEU A 186 51.97 11.74 -13.69
C LEU A 186 53.13 12.62 -13.18
N GLN A 187 53.46 12.53 -11.90
CA GLN A 187 54.57 13.26 -11.27
C GLN A 187 55.93 12.56 -11.40
N ARG A 188 55.96 11.33 -11.92
CA ARG A 188 57.17 10.59 -12.29
C ARG A 188 57.44 10.75 -13.77
#